data_AF-A0A527HFS9-F1
#
_entry.id   AF-A0A527HFS9-F1
#
_cell.length_a   1.000
_cell.length_b   1.000
_cell.length_c   1.000
_cell.angle_alpha   90.00
_cell.angle_beta   90.00
_cell.angle_gamma   90.00
#
_symmetry.space_group_name_H-M   'P 1'
#
loop_
_entity.id
_entity.type
_entity.pdbx_description
1 polymer ?
#
loop_
_entity_poly.entity_id
_entity_poly.type
_entity_poly.pdbx_seq_one_letter_code
_entity_poly.pdbx_strand_id
1 'polypeptide(L)'
;ASADPLAAPRIDPRFLGDQRDAELLLKGVRITRQVLASPALTRYRHKEMHIAGEPSDADLMTHIRTRADTVYHPVGSCRMGVDEMAVVDPQLKVRGLEALRVVDASVMPTLIGGNTNAPTIM
;
A
#
# COMPACT_ATOMS: atom_id res chain seq x y z
N ALA A 1 21.58 9.83 3.36
CA ALA A 1 21.48 8.67 4.27
C ALA A 1 22.66 8.75 5.24
N SER A 2 22.55 8.20 6.45
CA SER A 2 23.65 8.12 7.41
C SER A 2 24.45 6.82 7.22
N ALA A 3 25.71 6.81 7.66
CA ALA A 3 26.51 5.59 7.80
C ALA A 3 26.30 4.88 9.16
N ASP A 4 25.63 5.54 10.10
CA ASP A 4 25.27 4.97 11.39
C ASP A 4 24.08 3.99 11.23
N PRO A 5 24.25 2.69 11.54
CA PRO A 5 23.17 1.70 11.43
C PRO A 5 22.03 1.93 12.44
N LEU A 6 22.24 2.76 13.48
CA LEU A 6 21.22 3.10 14.48
C LEU A 6 20.42 4.36 14.11
N ALA A 7 20.83 5.10 13.08
CA ALA A 7 20.07 6.24 12.60
C ALA A 7 18.75 5.80 11.96
N ALA A 8 17.68 6.58 12.17
CA ALA A 8 16.39 6.29 11.57
C ALA A 8 16.49 6.18 10.03
N PRO A 9 15.88 5.15 9.41
CA PRO A 9 15.91 5.01 7.96
C PRO A 9 15.07 6.10 7.30
N ARG A 10 15.43 6.45 6.06
CA ARG A 10 14.59 7.31 5.22
C ARG A 10 13.54 6.44 4.55
N ILE A 11 12.27 6.63 4.91
CA ILE A 11 11.15 5.89 4.35
C ILE A 11 10.38 6.82 3.43
N ASP A 12 10.33 6.48 2.14
CA ASP A 12 9.53 7.17 1.14
C ASP A 12 8.74 6.13 0.32
N PRO A 13 7.47 5.88 0.65
CA PRO A 13 6.63 4.94 -0.08
C PRO A 13 6.18 5.49 -1.44
N ARG A 14 6.40 6.80 -1.73
CA ARG A 14 5.93 7.49 -2.94
C ARG A 14 4.45 7.23 -3.25
N PHE A 15 3.59 7.27 -2.22
CA PHE A 15 2.14 7.09 -2.40
C PHE A 15 1.59 8.06 -3.45
N LEU A 16 0.70 7.55 -4.31
CA LEU A 16 0.08 8.32 -5.39
C LEU A 16 1.08 8.90 -6.41
N GLY A 17 2.30 8.34 -6.46
CA GLY A 17 3.30 8.67 -7.47
C GLY A 17 2.97 8.10 -8.84
N ASP A 18 2.17 7.04 -8.91
CA ASP A 18 1.59 6.52 -10.13
C ASP A 18 0.14 6.98 -10.28
N GLN A 19 -0.21 7.48 -11.47
CA GLN A 19 -1.55 7.99 -11.77
C GLN A 19 -2.63 6.91 -11.59
N ARG A 20 -2.30 5.63 -11.83
CA ARG A 20 -3.22 4.50 -11.68
C ARG A 20 -3.69 4.33 -10.24
N ASP A 21 -2.84 4.63 -9.25
CA ASP A 21 -3.19 4.56 -7.83
C ASP A 21 -4.27 5.59 -7.49
N ALA A 22 -4.11 6.81 -7.99
CA ALA A 22 -5.06 7.90 -7.79
C ALA A 22 -6.42 7.61 -8.43
N GLU A 23 -6.42 7.13 -9.68
CA GLU A 23 -7.64 6.74 -10.41
C GLU A 23 -8.38 5.59 -9.72
N LEU A 24 -7.65 4.59 -9.23
CA LEU A 24 -8.22 3.46 -8.52
C LEU A 24 -8.86 3.89 -7.20
N LEU A 25 -8.21 4.77 -6.44
CA LEU A 25 -8.79 5.30 -5.19
C LEU A 25 -10.01 6.17 -5.46
N LEU A 26 -10.00 7.01 -6.50
CA LEU A 26 -11.17 7.80 -6.89
C LEU A 26 -12.38 6.90 -7.21
N LYS A 27 -12.15 5.82 -7.97
CA LYS A 27 -13.19 4.79 -8.21
C LYS A 27 -13.67 4.16 -6.91
N GLY A 28 -12.76 3.80 -6.00
CA GLY A 28 -13.09 3.22 -4.70
C GLY A 28 -13.97 4.14 -3.83
N VAL A 29 -13.67 5.44 -3.78
CA VAL A 29 -14.47 6.44 -3.05
C VAL A 29 -15.88 6.52 -3.62
N ARG A 30 -16.03 6.52 -4.95
CA ARG A 30 -17.36 6.53 -5.59
C ARG A 30 -18.18 5.29 -5.25
N ILE A 31 -17.58 4.11 -5.34
CA ILE A 31 -18.22 2.84 -4.98
C ILE A 31 -18.65 2.88 -3.51
N THR A 32 -17.77 3.34 -2.62
CA THR A 32 -18.06 3.46 -1.18
C THR A 32 -19.27 4.36 -0.92
N ARG A 33 -19.31 5.54 -1.57
CA ARG A 33 -20.45 6.47 -1.46
C ARG A 33 -21.73 5.87 -2.01
N GLN A 34 -21.68 5.16 -3.15
CA GLN A 34 -22.83 4.47 -3.73
C GLN A 34 -23.36 3.37 -2.80
N VAL A 35 -22.47 2.57 -2.20
CA VAL A 35 -22.85 1.53 -1.23
C VAL A 35 -23.52 2.16 -0.02
N LEU A 36 -22.93 3.22 0.55
CA LEU A 36 -23.52 3.96 1.68
C LEU A 36 -24.86 4.63 1.31
N ALA A 37 -25.07 4.97 0.03
CA ALA A 37 -26.33 5.52 -0.45
C ALA A 37 -27.47 4.47 -0.53
N SER A 38 -27.15 3.18 -0.46
CA SER A 38 -28.12 2.09 -0.68
C SER A 38 -29.26 2.08 0.36
N PRO A 39 -30.49 1.68 -0.03
CA PRO A 39 -31.65 1.65 0.87
C PRO A 39 -31.44 0.83 2.15
N ALA A 40 -30.67 -0.26 2.06
CA ALA A 40 -30.36 -1.14 3.18
C ALA A 40 -29.57 -0.44 4.30
N LEU A 41 -28.80 0.59 3.97
CA LEU A 41 -27.99 1.34 4.93
C LEU A 41 -28.67 2.63 5.43
N THR A 42 -29.85 3.00 4.89
CA THR A 42 -30.53 4.27 5.24
C THR A 42 -30.73 4.47 6.73
N ARG A 43 -31.12 3.42 7.48
CA ARG A 43 -31.34 3.52 8.94
C ARG A 43 -30.06 3.72 9.76
N TYR A 44 -28.91 3.39 9.18
CA TYR A 44 -27.59 3.46 9.82
C TYR A 44 -26.78 4.66 9.35
N ARG A 45 -27.08 5.17 8.15
CA ARG A 45 -26.38 6.29 7.56
C ARG A 45 -26.78 7.58 8.27
N HIS A 46 -25.77 8.28 8.80
CA HIS A 46 -25.92 9.65 9.27
C HIS A 46 -25.41 10.62 8.20
N LYS A 47 -24.35 11.38 8.49
CA LYS A 47 -23.69 12.31 7.56
C LYS A 47 -22.28 11.85 7.25
N GLU A 48 -21.79 12.19 6.07
CA GLU A 48 -20.37 12.06 5.75
C GLU A 48 -19.54 13.02 6.62
N MET A 49 -18.41 12.54 7.14
CA MET A 49 -17.61 13.30 8.11
C MET A 49 -16.69 14.33 7.47
N HIS A 50 -16.27 14.11 6.23
CA HIS A 50 -15.16 14.86 5.64
C HIS A 50 -15.47 15.50 4.29
N ILE A 51 -16.41 14.95 3.52
CA ILE A 51 -16.86 15.53 2.26
C ILE A 51 -18.38 15.52 2.26
N ALA A 52 -19.00 16.69 2.14
CA ALA A 52 -20.44 16.83 2.11
C ALA A 52 -20.93 17.15 0.68
N GLY A 53 -22.22 16.96 0.44
CA GLY A 53 -22.86 17.33 -0.83
C GLY A 53 -22.39 16.47 -2.00
N GLU A 54 -22.33 17.08 -3.18
CA GLU A 54 -21.95 16.44 -4.45
C GLU A 54 -20.59 16.97 -4.92
N PRO A 55 -19.48 16.43 -4.37
CA PRO A 55 -18.13 16.89 -4.70
C PRO A 55 -17.78 16.56 -6.15
N SER A 56 -17.01 17.43 -6.78
CA SER A 56 -16.36 17.13 -8.06
C SER A 56 -15.23 16.10 -7.89
N ASP A 57 -14.76 15.54 -8.99
CA ASP A 57 -13.59 14.64 -9.02
C ASP A 57 -12.34 15.32 -8.44
N ALA A 58 -12.20 16.63 -8.68
CA ALA A 58 -11.09 17.41 -8.14
C ALA A 58 -11.18 17.54 -6.61
N ASP A 59 -12.38 17.71 -6.07
CA ASP A 59 -12.60 17.76 -4.62
C ASP A 59 -12.31 16.39 -3.99
N LEU A 60 -12.79 15.31 -4.61
CA LEU A 60 -12.52 13.94 -4.16
C LEU A 60 -11.02 13.62 -4.22
N MET A 61 -10.32 14.03 -5.27
CA MET A 61 -8.88 13.82 -5.41
C MET A 61 -8.08 14.61 -4.36
N THR A 62 -8.48 15.85 -4.08
CA THR A 62 -7.90 16.66 -3.01
C THR A 62 -8.08 15.98 -1.66
N HIS A 63 -9.26 15.43 -1.40
CA HIS A 63 -9.52 14.66 -0.18
C HIS A 63 -8.65 13.39 -0.09
N ILE A 64 -8.52 12.63 -1.18
CA ILE A 64 -7.64 11.46 -1.24
C ILE A 64 -6.19 11.86 -0.91
N ARG A 65 -5.65 12.88 -1.57
CA ARG A 65 -4.26 13.32 -1.36
C ARG A 65 -3.98 13.83 0.05
N THR A 66 -4.98 14.38 0.73
CA THR A 66 -4.83 14.95 2.08
C THR A 66 -5.06 13.94 3.20
N ARG A 67 -5.66 12.78 2.91
CA ARG A 67 -6.11 11.84 3.95
C ARG A 67 -5.84 10.36 3.67
N ALA A 68 -5.41 10.00 2.47
CA ALA A 68 -4.97 8.64 2.22
C ALA A 68 -3.82 8.30 3.17
N ASP A 69 -3.91 7.12 3.77
CA ASP A 69 -2.92 6.59 4.68
C ASP A 69 -2.63 5.14 4.30
N THR A 70 -1.54 4.60 4.82
CA THR A 70 -1.17 3.22 4.64
C THR A 70 -2.02 2.30 5.50
N VAL A 71 -2.25 1.08 5.00
CA VAL A 71 -2.79 -0.03 5.80
C VAL A 71 -1.67 -0.86 6.46
N TYR A 72 -0.45 -0.33 6.49
CA TYR A 72 0.73 -0.91 7.14
C TYR A 72 1.20 -2.25 6.55
N HIS A 73 1.13 -2.38 5.22
CA HIS A 73 1.56 -3.59 4.49
C HIS A 73 2.75 -3.32 3.52
N PRO A 74 3.89 -2.76 3.97
CA PRO A 74 5.06 -2.60 3.10
C PRO A 74 5.67 -3.97 2.74
N VAL A 75 6.06 -4.12 1.47
CA VAL A 75 6.71 -5.33 0.94
C VAL A 75 7.75 -4.96 -0.12
N GLY A 76 8.58 -5.92 -0.55
CA GLY A 76 9.37 -5.81 -1.77
C GLY A 76 10.71 -5.05 -1.68
N SER A 77 11.10 -4.55 -0.50
CA SER A 77 12.40 -3.86 -0.33
C SER A 77 13.62 -4.77 -0.44
N CYS A 78 13.45 -6.08 -0.30
CA CYS A 78 14.47 -7.11 -0.62
C CYS A 78 13.86 -8.18 -1.52
N ARG A 79 13.14 -7.74 -2.57
CA ARG A 79 12.35 -8.58 -3.47
C ARG A 79 13.09 -9.85 -3.93
N MET A 80 12.40 -10.97 -3.82
CA MET A 80 12.74 -12.27 -4.38
C MET A 80 12.53 -12.28 -5.90
N GLY A 81 13.45 -12.90 -6.65
CA GLY A 81 13.30 -13.08 -8.09
C GLY A 81 14.53 -13.68 -8.77
N VAL A 82 14.48 -13.73 -10.11
CA VAL A 82 15.57 -14.24 -10.96
C VAL A 82 16.08 -13.18 -11.96
N ASP A 83 15.44 -12.02 -12.01
CA ASP A 83 15.82 -10.87 -12.84
C ASP A 83 16.87 -9.98 -12.16
N GLU A 84 17.39 -8.98 -12.88
CA GLU A 84 18.45 -8.08 -12.39
C GLU A 84 18.05 -7.24 -11.17
N MET A 85 16.76 -7.01 -10.94
CA MET A 85 16.26 -6.21 -9.82
C MET A 85 16.09 -7.03 -8.52
N ALA A 86 16.24 -8.36 -8.58
CA ALA A 86 16.07 -9.22 -7.41
C ALA A 86 17.23 -9.09 -6.42
N VAL A 87 16.91 -8.98 -5.13
CA VAL A 87 17.86 -8.92 -4.02
C VAL A 87 18.16 -10.31 -3.47
N VAL A 88 17.13 -11.16 -3.38
CA VAL A 88 17.26 -12.57 -2.98
C VAL A 88 16.82 -13.52 -4.09
N ASP A 89 17.41 -14.71 -4.12
CA ASP A 89 17.00 -15.80 -5.01
C ASP A 89 15.71 -16.51 -4.52
N PRO A 90 15.11 -17.44 -5.28
CA PRO A 90 13.94 -18.21 -4.85
C PRO A 90 14.14 -19.07 -3.58
N GLN A 91 15.38 -19.24 -3.12
CA GLN A 91 15.76 -19.91 -1.88
C GLN A 91 16.03 -18.90 -0.76
N LEU A 92 15.69 -17.63 -0.98
CA LEU A 92 15.84 -16.48 -0.08
C LEU A 92 17.29 -16.12 0.26
N LYS A 93 18.26 -16.60 -0.53
CA LYS A 93 19.67 -16.23 -0.36
C LYS A 93 19.93 -14.87 -0.95
N VAL A 94 20.65 -14.02 -0.22
CA VAL A 94 21.10 -12.73 -0.73
C VAL A 94 22.10 -12.95 -1.85
N ARG A 95 21.84 -12.35 -3.01
CA ARG A 95 22.67 -12.55 -4.19
C ARG A 95 24.05 -11.95 -3.97
N GLY A 96 25.10 -12.73 -4.29
CA GLY A 96 26.49 -12.35 -4.08
C GLY A 96 27.05 -12.68 -2.70
N LEU A 97 26.27 -13.30 -1.81
CA LEU A 97 26.70 -13.73 -0.47
C LEU A 97 26.32 -15.19 -0.22
N GLU A 98 27.23 -15.98 0.35
CA GLU A 98 27.02 -17.44 0.49
C GLU A 98 26.14 -17.84 1.68
N ALA A 99 26.21 -17.09 2.78
CA ALA A 99 25.65 -17.46 4.08
C ALA A 99 24.67 -16.43 4.66
N LEU A 100 24.01 -15.63 3.80
CA LEU A 100 23.03 -14.63 4.23
C LEU A 100 21.68 -14.85 3.55
N ARG A 101 20.59 -14.77 4.34
CA ARG A 101 19.20 -14.82 3.86
C ARG A 101 18.38 -13.69 4.46
N VAL A 102 17.31 -13.31 3.76
CA VAL A 102 16.25 -12.43 4.28
C VAL A 102 14.97 -13.24 4.31
N VAL A 103 14.27 -13.25 5.45
CA VAL A 103 13.04 -14.03 5.64
C VAL A 103 12.03 -13.15 6.39
N ASP A 104 11.37 -12.27 5.63
CA ASP A 104 10.31 -11.38 6.11
C ASP A 104 9.44 -10.90 4.91
N ALA A 105 8.52 -9.97 5.14
CA ALA A 105 7.66 -9.43 4.07
C ALA A 105 8.41 -8.68 2.95
N SER A 106 9.66 -8.26 3.18
CA SER A 106 10.45 -7.54 2.18
C SER A 106 10.78 -8.38 0.95
N VAL A 107 10.75 -9.71 1.07
CA VAL A 107 11.06 -10.62 -0.04
C VAL A 107 9.90 -10.80 -1.02
N MET A 108 8.68 -10.42 -0.64
CA MET A 108 7.52 -10.60 -1.52
C MET A 108 7.71 -9.77 -2.81
N PRO A 109 7.62 -10.38 -4.00
CA PRO A 109 7.90 -9.68 -5.25
C PRO A 109 6.84 -8.64 -5.63
N THR A 110 5.62 -8.84 -5.16
CA THR A 110 4.47 -7.95 -5.34
C THR A 110 3.59 -7.98 -4.11
N LEU A 111 2.85 -6.90 -3.85
CA LEU A 111 1.84 -6.88 -2.80
C LEU A 111 0.71 -7.88 -3.10
N ILE A 112 0.29 -8.62 -2.07
CA ILE A 112 -0.81 -9.59 -2.19
C ILE A 112 -2.18 -8.93 -1.97
N GLY A 113 -3.24 -9.56 -2.46
CA GLY A 113 -4.63 -9.16 -2.19
C GLY A 113 -5.11 -9.56 -0.79
N GLY A 114 -4.48 -9.05 0.26
CA GLY A 114 -4.84 -9.35 1.66
C GLY A 114 -3.82 -8.85 2.68
N ASN A 115 -4.00 -9.27 3.94
CA ASN A 115 -3.09 -8.92 5.04
C ASN A 115 -1.77 -9.69 4.92
N THR A 116 -0.65 -8.99 5.05
CA THR A 116 0.70 -9.55 4.83
C THR A 116 1.21 -10.44 5.96
N ASN A 117 0.59 -10.42 7.15
CA ASN A 117 1.05 -11.22 8.29
C ASN A 117 1.05 -12.73 8.01
N ALA A 118 -0.08 -13.27 7.52
CA ALA A 118 -0.20 -14.70 7.23
C ALA A 118 0.85 -15.20 6.22
N PRO A 119 1.04 -14.58 5.04
CA PRO A 119 2.08 -15.01 4.10
C PRO A 119 3.51 -14.70 4.55
N THR A 120 3.73 -13.91 5.61
CA THR A 120 5.08 -13.74 6.19
C THR A 120 5.44 -14.86 7.16
N ILE A 121 4.45 -15.45 7.84
CA ILE A 121 4.67 -16.52 8.83
C ILE A 121 4.83 -17.90 8.16
N MET A 122 4.12 -18.13 7.05
CA MET A 122 4.13 -19.39 6.30
C MET A 122 5.41 -19.57 5.48
#